data_AF-A0A9D7EEX9-F1
#
_entry.id   AF-A0A9D7EEX9-F1
#
_cell.length_a   1.000
_cell.length_b   1.000
_cell.length_c   1.000
_cell.angle_alpha   90.00
_cell.angle_beta   90.00
_cell.angle_gamma   90.00
#
_symmetry.space_group_name_H-M   'P 1'
#
loop_
_entity.id
_entity.type
_entity.pdbx_description
1 polymer ?
#
loop_
_entity_poly.entity_id
_entity_poly.type
_entity_poly.pdbx_seq_one_letter_code
_entity_poly.pdbx_strand_id
1 'polypeptide(L)'
;MGNAGEGLMPSFIDYPVDGVITQYFGGQHGGVDLVDRMGEGAPVYAPCDGQLVLHPQGSWGDGSFGNAAKIATADGLHVLMAHLSGYAGDVYDGMTVQAGKRLGYQGHTGYTIPAGPGGSHVHWGVCRVPWFPTYPSAPGEFVNPLDYLIPESERMALFTRLEKVMSALGGEPAVEAWNATGNSLLAGYGLEQAEQDTIDARLALIEGRLGALEAGSAQAYALNNVLQSWRVALQAQLPGLVLP
;
A
#
# COMPACT_ATOMS: atom_id res chain seq x y z
N MET A 1 -25.91 -6.54 -2.62
CA MET A 1 -25.12 -5.82 -1.60
C MET A 1 -23.95 -6.74 -1.26
N GLY A 2 -22.83 -6.57 -1.97
CA GLY A 2 -21.63 -7.37 -1.77
C GLY A 2 -20.79 -6.77 -0.65
N ASN A 3 -20.33 -7.61 0.27
CA ASN A 3 -19.58 -7.23 1.45
C ASN A 3 -18.21 -6.70 1.03
N ALA A 4 -17.96 -5.40 1.23
CA ALA A 4 -16.63 -4.80 1.06
C ALA A 4 -15.80 -5.13 2.30
N GLY A 5 -15.07 -6.24 2.29
CA GLY A 5 -14.29 -6.64 3.46
C GLY A 5 -13.36 -7.84 3.30
N GLU A 6 -13.20 -8.42 2.12
CA GLU A 6 -12.30 -9.56 1.91
C GLU A 6 -11.48 -9.33 0.64
N GLY A 7 -10.17 -9.07 0.79
CA GLY A 7 -9.25 -9.11 -0.36
C GLY A 7 -7.93 -8.36 -0.27
N LEU A 8 -7.74 -7.40 0.65
CA LEU A 8 -6.45 -6.73 0.81
C LEU A 8 -5.87 -7.10 2.17
N MET A 9 -4.66 -7.66 2.17
CA MET A 9 -3.86 -7.72 3.39
C MET A 9 -3.75 -6.29 3.95
N PRO A 10 -3.84 -6.09 5.27
CA PRO A 10 -3.67 -4.76 5.85
C PRO A 10 -2.33 -4.19 5.39
N SER A 11 -2.34 -2.91 5.00
CA SER A 11 -1.08 -2.23 4.67
C SER A 11 -0.19 -2.27 5.90
N PHE A 12 0.96 -2.94 5.75
CA PHE A 12 1.99 -2.86 6.75
C PHE A 12 2.78 -1.58 6.56
N ILE A 13 3.14 -0.96 7.68
CA ILE A 13 3.85 0.30 7.71
C ILE A 13 5.18 0.00 8.41
N ASP A 14 6.33 0.33 7.82
CA ASP A 14 7.62 0.23 8.49
C ASP A 14 8.01 1.56 9.14
N TYR A 15 9.15 1.58 9.85
CA TYR A 15 9.67 2.86 10.35
C TYR A 15 10.10 3.77 9.19
N PRO A 16 9.72 5.06 9.20
CA PRO A 16 10.15 6.01 8.18
C PRO A 16 11.60 6.49 8.34
N VAL A 17 12.26 6.18 9.46
CA VAL A 17 13.66 6.53 9.77
C VAL A 17 14.35 5.40 10.56
N ASP A 18 15.69 5.35 10.54
CA ASP A 18 16.48 4.44 11.39
C ASP A 18 16.81 5.16 12.71
N GLY A 19 15.77 5.30 13.53
CA GLY A 19 15.77 6.21 14.67
C GLY A 19 15.28 5.61 15.97
N VAL A 20 15.13 6.50 16.95
CA VAL A 20 14.50 6.22 18.25
C VAL A 20 13.20 7.00 18.37
N ILE A 21 12.22 6.41 19.05
CA ILE A 21 10.99 7.11 19.41
C ILE A 21 11.30 8.10 20.52
N THR A 22 11.03 9.39 20.27
CA THR A 22 11.15 10.46 21.26
C THR A 22 9.80 10.79 21.90
N GLN A 23 8.69 10.54 21.20
CA GLN A 23 7.35 10.70 21.75
C GLN A 23 6.39 9.66 21.17
N TYR A 24 5.66 8.96 22.04
CA TYR A 24 4.66 7.97 21.65
C TYR A 24 3.33 8.61 21.28
N PHE A 25 2.49 7.84 20.57
CA PHE A 25 1.09 8.15 20.35
C PHE A 25 0.32 8.22 21.66
N GLY A 26 -0.53 9.24 21.83
CA GLY A 26 -1.42 9.33 22.99
C GLY A 26 -1.81 10.74 23.40
N GLY A 27 -2.90 10.85 24.16
CA GLY A 27 -3.42 12.15 24.59
C GLY A 27 -3.82 13.01 23.40
N GLN A 28 -3.14 14.15 23.21
CA GLN A 28 -3.34 15.06 22.07
C GLN A 28 -2.33 14.83 20.93
N HIS A 29 -1.39 13.90 21.10
CA HIS A 29 -0.37 13.59 20.12
C HIS A 29 -0.85 12.52 19.14
N GLY A 30 -1.26 12.96 17.94
CA GLY A 30 -1.86 12.13 16.89
C GLY A 30 -0.88 11.30 16.05
N GLY A 31 0.32 11.05 16.56
CA GLY A 31 1.37 10.32 15.85
C GLY A 31 2.47 9.84 16.79
N VAL A 32 3.59 9.42 16.22
CA VAL A 32 4.82 9.05 16.92
C VAL A 32 5.93 9.96 16.41
N ASP A 33 6.69 10.56 17.33
CA ASP A 33 7.84 11.37 16.97
C ASP A 33 9.09 10.51 17.02
N LEU A 34 9.85 10.56 15.94
CA LEU A 34 11.07 9.78 15.73
C LEU A 34 12.23 10.73 15.47
N VAL A 35 13.39 10.41 16.04
CA VAL A 35 14.66 11.06 15.69
C VAL A 35 15.58 10.00 15.10
N ASP A 36 15.97 10.18 13.84
CA ASP A 36 16.98 9.36 13.19
C ASP A 36 18.33 9.49 13.93
N ARG A 37 19.13 8.43 13.93
CA ARG A 37 20.45 8.41 14.56
C ARG A 37 21.41 9.47 14.00
N MET A 38 21.23 9.89 12.74
CA MET A 38 22.01 10.97 12.12
C MET A 38 21.49 12.38 12.49
N GLY A 39 20.27 12.48 13.03
CA GLY A 39 19.64 13.74 13.40
C GLY A 39 19.10 14.54 12.21
N GLU A 40 19.13 15.87 12.31
CA GLU A 40 18.62 16.75 11.26
C GLU A 40 19.31 16.50 9.91
N GLY A 41 18.51 16.46 8.84
CA GLY A 41 18.99 16.14 7.49
C GLY A 41 19.09 14.65 7.19
N ALA A 42 18.83 13.76 8.16
CA ALA A 42 18.75 12.32 7.92
C ALA A 42 17.68 11.97 6.88
N PRO A 43 17.88 10.94 6.06
CA PRO A 43 16.90 10.53 5.07
C PRO A 43 15.61 10.00 5.72
N VAL A 44 14.47 10.42 5.19
CA VAL A 44 13.13 9.90 5.57
C VAL A 44 12.58 9.09 4.41
N TYR A 45 12.13 7.87 4.72
CA TYR A 45 11.67 6.88 3.76
C TYR A 45 10.15 6.69 3.82
N ALA A 46 9.57 6.29 2.69
CA ALA A 46 8.19 5.86 2.59
C ALA A 46 8.00 4.60 3.43
N PRO A 47 7.16 4.62 4.47
CA PRO A 47 7.00 3.46 5.32
C PRO A 47 6.04 2.41 4.72
N CYS A 48 5.30 2.76 3.67
CA CYS A 48 4.35 1.89 2.98
C CYS A 48 4.23 2.28 1.51
N ASP A 49 3.60 1.41 0.73
CA ASP A 49 3.25 1.68 -0.67
C ASP A 49 2.03 2.60 -0.74
N GLY A 50 1.95 3.44 -1.78
CA GLY A 50 0.73 4.19 -2.06
C GLY A 50 0.92 5.42 -2.92
N GLN A 51 -0.13 6.24 -3.00
CA GLN A 51 -0.09 7.52 -3.70
C GLN A 51 0.45 8.61 -2.78
N LEU A 52 1.53 9.26 -3.19
CA LEU A 52 2.15 10.35 -2.47
C LEU A 52 1.43 11.67 -2.74
N VAL A 53 1.20 12.43 -1.69
CA VAL A 53 0.76 13.81 -1.74
C VAL A 53 1.74 14.65 -0.91
N LEU A 54 2.32 15.68 -1.53
CA LEU A 54 3.27 16.58 -0.89
C LEU A 54 2.55 17.79 -0.29
N HIS A 55 2.99 18.20 0.89
CA HIS A 55 2.43 19.31 1.64
C HIS A 55 3.52 20.30 1.99
N PRO A 56 3.87 21.21 1.06
CA PRO A 56 4.86 22.25 1.35
C PRO A 56 4.40 23.10 2.55
N GLN A 57 5.36 23.63 3.29
CA GLN A 57 5.08 24.44 4.47
C GLN A 57 4.07 25.56 4.18
N GLY A 58 3.07 25.69 5.07
CA GLY A 58 2.02 26.70 4.96
C GLY A 58 0.97 26.43 3.89
N SER A 59 1.03 25.30 3.18
CA SER A 59 -0.01 24.97 2.20
C SER A 59 -1.32 24.56 2.85
N TRP A 60 -1.28 23.87 4.02
CA TRP A 60 -2.42 23.16 4.60
C TRP A 60 -2.62 23.48 6.09
N GLY A 61 -3.89 23.44 6.55
CA GLY A 61 -4.25 23.58 7.96
C GLY A 61 -3.76 24.89 8.58
N ASP A 62 -3.28 24.82 9.83
CA ASP A 62 -2.61 25.93 10.53
C ASP A 62 -1.09 25.98 10.25
N GLY A 63 -0.58 25.10 9.38
CA GLY A 63 0.84 25.00 9.04
C GLY A 63 1.70 24.28 10.08
N SER A 64 1.12 23.69 11.13
CA SER A 64 1.85 23.03 12.21
C SER A 64 2.76 21.88 11.74
N PHE A 65 2.36 21.11 10.73
CA PHE A 65 3.17 20.01 10.20
C PHE A 65 4.38 20.43 9.34
N GLY A 66 4.51 21.71 8.98
CA GLY A 66 5.61 22.17 8.13
C GLY A 66 5.56 21.55 6.73
N ASN A 67 6.73 21.22 6.18
CA ASN A 67 6.80 20.37 4.99
C ASN A 67 6.45 18.93 5.40
N ALA A 68 5.45 18.35 4.73
CA ALA A 68 5.07 16.97 4.97
C ALA A 68 4.87 16.18 3.69
N ALA A 69 4.93 14.86 3.82
CA ALA A 69 4.66 13.88 2.78
C ALA A 69 3.59 12.92 3.31
N LYS A 70 2.45 12.83 2.64
CA LYS A 70 1.36 11.92 2.97
C LYS A 70 1.27 10.82 1.93
N ILE A 71 1.16 9.58 2.35
CA ILE A 71 0.90 8.42 1.49
C ILE A 71 -0.55 7.98 1.73
N ALA A 72 -1.35 7.94 0.68
CA ALA A 72 -2.64 7.28 0.66
C ALA A 72 -2.47 5.83 0.21
N THR A 73 -2.75 4.89 1.11
CA THR A 73 -2.64 3.45 0.85
C THR A 73 -3.91 2.92 0.18
N ALA A 74 -3.82 1.76 -0.46
CA ALA A 74 -4.95 1.14 -1.17
C ALA A 74 -6.09 0.71 -0.24
N ASP A 75 -5.79 0.39 1.02
CA ASP A 75 -6.75 0.01 2.07
C ASP A 75 -7.33 1.21 2.84
N GLY A 76 -7.01 2.44 2.42
CA GLY A 76 -7.63 3.68 2.92
C GLY A 76 -6.96 4.29 4.15
N LEU A 77 -5.73 3.89 4.49
CA LEU A 77 -4.92 4.60 5.45
C LEU A 77 -4.22 5.80 4.80
N HIS A 78 -3.98 6.80 5.63
CA HIS A 78 -3.24 8.01 5.27
C HIS A 78 -2.07 8.16 6.23
N VAL A 79 -0.86 7.93 5.72
CA VAL A 79 0.38 7.90 6.50
C VAL A 79 1.18 9.17 6.23
N LEU A 80 1.46 9.96 7.26
CA LEU A 80 2.12 11.26 7.16
C LEU A 80 3.50 11.22 7.78
N MET A 81 4.47 11.79 7.09
CA MET A 81 5.79 12.16 7.60
C MET A 81 5.91 13.68 7.52
N ALA A 82 5.98 14.34 8.67
CA ALA A 82 5.97 15.80 8.79
C ALA A 82 7.29 16.36 9.34
N HIS A 83 7.36 17.69 9.42
CA HIS A 83 8.52 18.49 9.84
C HIS A 83 9.76 18.36 8.96
N LEU A 84 9.60 17.93 7.70
CA LEU A 84 10.72 17.69 6.80
C LEU A 84 11.50 18.99 6.51
N SER A 85 12.83 18.90 6.41
CA SER A 85 13.65 20.05 5.99
C SER A 85 13.54 20.29 4.48
N GLY A 86 13.22 19.25 3.72
CA GLY A 86 12.92 19.30 2.29
C GLY A 86 12.60 17.92 1.72
N TYR A 87 12.17 17.89 0.47
CA TYR A 87 11.89 16.67 -0.28
C TYR A 87 13.14 16.20 -1.04
N ALA A 88 13.22 14.89 -1.32
CA ALA A 88 14.26 14.38 -2.21
C ALA A 88 14.02 14.88 -3.64
N GLY A 89 15.09 15.10 -4.41
CA GLY A 89 15.02 15.80 -5.70
C GLY A 89 14.23 15.08 -6.80
N ASP A 90 13.97 13.80 -6.64
CA ASP A 90 13.21 12.95 -7.56
C ASP A 90 11.78 12.65 -7.07
N VAL A 91 11.34 13.34 -6.02
CA VAL A 91 10.02 13.20 -5.41
C VAL A 91 9.11 14.33 -5.89
N TYR A 92 7.90 13.98 -6.34
CA TYR A 92 6.90 14.92 -6.81
C TYR A 92 5.49 14.53 -6.39
N ASP A 93 4.60 15.52 -6.32
CA ASP A 93 3.21 15.33 -5.90
C ASP A 93 2.44 14.41 -6.85
N GLY A 94 1.61 13.52 -6.29
CA GLY A 94 0.80 12.56 -7.03
C GLY A 94 1.54 11.29 -7.48
N MET A 95 2.84 11.17 -7.22
CA MET A 95 3.60 9.98 -7.61
C MET A 95 3.18 8.74 -6.80
N THR A 96 3.19 7.56 -7.41
CA THR A 96 3.12 6.29 -6.67
C THR A 96 4.50 5.97 -6.10
N VAL A 97 4.55 5.63 -4.81
CA VAL A 97 5.78 5.23 -4.10
C VAL A 97 5.65 3.80 -3.59
N GLN A 98 6.80 3.14 -3.51
CA GLN A 98 6.97 1.87 -2.81
C GLN A 98 7.63 2.12 -1.45
N ALA A 99 7.38 1.25 -0.49
CA ALA A 99 8.04 1.23 0.81
C ALA A 99 9.57 1.24 0.63
N GLY A 100 10.27 2.02 1.46
CA GLY A 100 11.72 2.25 1.36
C GLY A 100 12.12 3.32 0.34
N LYS A 101 11.20 3.89 -0.45
CA LYS A 101 11.50 5.06 -1.29
C LYS A 101 11.89 6.26 -0.41
N ARG A 102 13.04 6.89 -0.65
CA ARG A 102 13.39 8.14 0.02
C ARG A 102 12.43 9.26 -0.41
N LEU A 103 11.82 9.93 0.56
CA LEU A 103 10.83 11.00 0.34
C LEU A 103 11.41 12.39 0.60
N GLY A 104 12.33 12.48 1.56
CA GLY A 104 12.87 13.75 1.99
C GLY A 104 13.85 13.57 3.14
N TYR A 105 13.93 14.60 3.97
CA TYR A 105 14.93 14.68 5.02
C TYR A 105 14.32 15.19 6.32
N GLN A 106 14.76 14.62 7.45
CA GLN A 106 14.36 15.05 8.78
C GLN A 106 14.67 16.54 8.94
N GLY A 107 13.77 17.29 9.56
CA GLY A 107 13.92 18.72 9.75
C GLY A 107 13.22 19.20 11.00
N HIS A 108 12.90 20.48 10.99
CA HIS A 108 12.20 21.18 12.07
C HIS A 108 11.22 22.23 11.50
N THR A 109 10.68 21.99 10.30
CA THR A 109 9.72 22.93 9.68
C THR A 109 8.36 22.84 10.35
N GLY A 110 7.57 23.92 10.29
CA GLY A 110 6.30 24.00 11.00
C GLY A 110 6.47 24.27 12.49
N TYR A 111 5.69 23.60 13.33
CA TYR A 111 5.68 23.76 14.77
C TYR A 111 6.34 22.56 15.45
N THR A 112 7.57 22.75 15.93
CA THR A 112 8.31 21.75 16.71
C THR A 112 8.62 22.28 18.11
N ILE A 113 8.80 21.38 19.08
CA ILE A 113 9.20 21.73 20.44
C ILE A 113 10.49 20.98 20.80
N PRO A 114 11.58 21.69 21.16
CA PRO A 114 11.74 23.14 21.05
C PRO A 114 11.70 23.62 19.59
N ALA A 115 11.49 24.91 19.38
CA ALA A 115 11.56 25.48 18.03
C ALA A 115 12.99 25.45 17.49
N GLY A 116 13.14 25.27 16.17
CA GLY A 116 14.42 25.22 15.49
C GLY A 116 15.13 23.86 15.57
N PRO A 117 16.43 23.80 15.25
CA PRO A 117 17.17 22.52 15.11
C PRO A 117 17.11 21.60 16.34
N GLY A 118 16.98 22.18 17.54
CA GLY A 118 16.88 21.42 18.78
C GLY A 118 15.60 20.59 18.92
N GLY A 119 14.56 20.88 18.13
CA GLY A 119 13.35 20.06 18.05
C GLY A 119 13.22 19.34 16.72
N SER A 120 14.32 19.10 16.01
CA SER A 120 14.27 18.32 14.78
C SER A 120 13.84 16.88 15.06
N HIS A 121 12.77 16.45 14.40
CA HIS A 121 12.22 15.09 14.45
C HIS A 121 11.35 14.84 13.22
N VAL A 122 10.95 13.60 13.01
CA VAL A 122 9.88 13.23 12.08
C VAL A 122 8.64 12.92 12.89
N HIS A 123 7.57 13.69 12.67
CA HIS A 123 6.25 13.31 13.16
C HIS A 123 5.61 12.33 12.19
N TRP A 124 5.42 11.09 12.65
CA TRP A 124 4.83 10.00 11.88
C TRP A 124 3.39 9.76 12.35
N GLY A 125 2.44 10.15 11.51
CA GLY A 125 1.00 10.04 11.79
C GLY A 125 0.32 9.00 10.90
N VAL A 126 -0.67 8.30 11.43
CA VAL A 126 -1.54 7.42 10.65
C VAL A 126 -2.99 7.80 10.92
N CYS A 127 -3.75 7.98 9.84
CA CYS A 127 -5.14 8.42 9.90
C CYS A 127 -6.02 7.62 8.95
N ARG A 128 -7.28 7.40 9.33
CA ARG A 128 -8.27 6.65 8.53
C ARG A 128 -9.09 7.52 7.58
N VAL A 129 -8.82 8.83 7.51
CA VAL A 129 -9.63 9.77 6.72
C VAL A 129 -8.82 10.55 5.68
N PRO A 130 -9.36 10.76 4.47
CA PRO A 130 -8.59 11.29 3.33
C PRO A 130 -8.27 12.78 3.41
N TRP A 131 -9.05 13.54 4.18
CA TRP A 131 -8.78 14.95 4.45
C TRP A 131 -7.67 15.16 5.49
N PHE A 132 -7.05 14.12 6.03
CA PHE A 132 -5.82 14.23 6.82
C PHE A 132 -4.71 14.93 5.99
N PRO A 133 -3.93 15.88 6.55
CA PRO A 133 -3.77 16.33 7.93
C PRO A 133 -4.53 17.59 8.34
N THR A 134 -5.59 17.99 7.63
CA THR A 134 -6.56 18.91 8.27
C THR A 134 -7.11 18.20 9.50
N TYR A 135 -6.97 18.83 10.68
CA TYR A 135 -7.18 18.18 11.98
C TYR A 135 -8.47 17.33 11.96
N PRO A 136 -8.38 16.02 12.21
CA PRO A 136 -9.53 15.14 12.18
C PRO A 136 -10.60 15.62 13.16
N SER A 137 -11.85 15.54 12.73
CA SER A 137 -13.01 16.08 13.44
C SER A 137 -13.60 15.10 14.45
N ALA A 138 -13.17 13.83 14.44
CA ALA A 138 -13.74 12.79 15.30
C ALA A 138 -12.68 11.97 16.08
N PRO A 139 -13.01 11.50 17.29
CA PRO A 139 -12.16 10.57 18.04
C PRO A 139 -11.90 9.29 17.25
N GLY A 140 -10.66 8.79 17.29
CA GLY A 140 -10.28 7.52 16.67
C GLY A 140 -9.95 7.58 15.16
N GLU A 141 -10.01 8.77 14.55
CA GLU A 141 -9.54 8.96 13.17
C GLU A 141 -8.01 8.87 13.10
N PHE A 142 -7.31 9.44 14.09
CA PHE A 142 -5.90 9.14 14.36
C PHE A 142 -5.77 7.77 15.02
N VAL A 143 -4.81 6.98 14.55
CA VAL A 143 -4.48 5.67 15.08
C VAL A 143 -2.99 5.59 15.38
N ASN A 144 -2.61 4.73 16.32
CA ASN A 144 -1.22 4.52 16.67
C ASN A 144 -0.48 3.86 15.48
N PRO A 145 0.53 4.52 14.87
CA PRO A 145 1.29 3.94 13.77
C PRO A 145 1.94 2.60 14.12
N LEU A 146 2.32 2.42 15.39
CA LEU A 146 2.98 1.18 15.85
C LEU A 146 2.07 -0.05 15.77
N ASP A 147 0.75 0.14 15.74
CA ASP A 147 -0.22 -0.95 15.61
C ASP A 147 -0.23 -1.57 14.20
N TYR A 148 0.39 -0.90 13.22
CA TYR A 148 0.47 -1.30 11.81
C TYR A 148 1.87 -1.73 11.38
N LEU A 149 2.81 -1.84 12.32
CA LEU A 149 4.14 -2.39 12.04
C LEU A 149 4.01 -3.82 11.52
N ILE A 150 4.84 -4.18 10.53
CA ILE A 150 5.03 -5.58 10.15
C ILE A 150 5.34 -6.37 11.43
N PRO A 151 4.52 -7.39 11.78
CA PRO A 151 4.78 -8.21 12.95
C PRO A 151 6.19 -8.81 12.88
N GLU A 152 6.90 -8.85 14.00
CA GLU A 152 8.29 -9.34 14.05
C GLU A 152 8.46 -10.72 13.40
N SER A 153 7.45 -11.58 13.51
CA SER A 153 7.41 -12.90 12.85
C SER A 153 7.44 -12.82 11.32
N GLU A 154 6.70 -11.88 10.74
CA GLU A 154 6.65 -11.67 9.29
C GLU A 154 7.92 -10.98 8.79
N ARG A 155 8.44 -10.02 9.57
CA ARG A 155 9.73 -9.38 9.34
C ARG A 155 10.86 -10.41 9.33
N MET A 156 10.88 -11.32 10.31
CA MET A 156 11.85 -12.42 10.39
C MET A 156 11.71 -13.41 9.23
N ALA A 157 10.49 -13.71 8.80
CA ALA A 157 10.24 -14.54 7.62
C ALA A 157 10.76 -13.87 6.33
N LEU A 158 10.57 -12.55 6.20
CA LEU A 158 11.08 -11.75 5.07
C LEU A 158 12.62 -11.74 5.06
N PHE A 159 13.26 -11.48 6.21
CA PHE A 159 14.71 -11.54 6.36
C PHE A 159 15.27 -12.92 6.03
N THR A 160 14.64 -13.98 6.54
CA THR A 160 15.05 -15.36 6.23
C THR A 160 14.96 -15.64 4.73
N ARG A 161 13.93 -15.11 4.05
CA ARG A 161 13.78 -15.26 2.60
C ARG A 161 14.83 -14.45 1.84
N LEU A 162 15.12 -13.22 2.28
CA LEU A 162 16.13 -12.36 1.68
C LEU A 162 17.53 -12.98 1.83
N GLU A 163 17.89 -13.49 3.01
CA GLU A 163 19.16 -14.19 3.23
C GLU A 163 19.29 -15.43 2.33
N LYS A 164 18.20 -16.20 2.16
CA LYS A 164 18.20 -17.35 1.25
C LYS A 164 18.40 -16.93 -0.21
N VAL A 165 17.76 -15.85 -0.64
CA VAL A 165 17.93 -15.30 -2.00
C VAL A 165 19.36 -14.77 -2.18
N MET A 166 19.86 -13.95 -1.25
CA MET A 166 21.24 -13.43 -1.28
C MET A 166 22.26 -14.57 -1.28
N SER A 167 22.06 -15.60 -0.46
CA SER A 167 22.90 -16.80 -0.44
C SER A 167 22.86 -17.56 -1.76
N ALA A 168 21.67 -17.76 -2.35
CA ALA A 168 21.50 -18.41 -3.65
C ALA A 168 22.16 -17.62 -4.79
N LEU A 169 22.23 -16.29 -4.67
CA LEU A 169 22.91 -15.40 -5.61
C LEU A 169 24.43 -15.29 -5.39
N GLY A 170 24.99 -16.04 -4.43
CA GLY A 170 26.44 -16.06 -4.16
C GLY A 170 26.91 -15.12 -3.04
N GLY A 171 25.97 -14.58 -2.26
CA GLY A 171 26.23 -13.67 -1.14
C GLY A 171 26.34 -12.20 -1.57
N GLU A 172 26.49 -11.34 -0.58
CA GLU A 172 26.59 -9.88 -0.75
C GLU A 172 27.64 -9.44 -1.79
N PRO A 173 28.86 -10.01 -1.85
CA PRO A 173 29.84 -9.60 -2.86
C PRO A 173 29.43 -9.92 -4.31
N ALA A 174 28.67 -11.00 -4.52
CA ALA A 174 28.18 -11.37 -5.84
C ALA A 174 27.05 -10.44 -6.29
N VAL A 175 26.17 -10.05 -5.34
CA VAL A 175 25.12 -9.06 -5.57
C VAL A 175 25.71 -7.68 -5.87
N GLU A 176 26.72 -7.24 -5.12
CA GLU A 176 27.43 -5.98 -5.35
C GLU A 176 28.15 -5.97 -6.71
N ALA A 177 28.84 -7.06 -7.05
CA ALA A 177 29.48 -7.21 -8.36
C ALA A 177 28.46 -7.20 -9.50
N TRP A 178 27.31 -7.85 -9.31
CA TRP A 178 26.22 -7.82 -10.28
C TRP A 178 25.66 -6.41 -10.45
N ASN A 179 25.41 -5.69 -9.36
CA ASN A 179 24.96 -4.30 -9.41
C ASN A 179 26.00 -3.37 -10.09
N ALA A 180 27.29 -3.60 -9.85
CA ALA A 180 28.38 -2.82 -10.45
C ALA A 180 28.49 -2.98 -11.98
N THR A 181 27.89 -4.03 -12.55
CA THR A 181 27.80 -4.23 -14.02
C THR A 181 26.64 -3.47 -14.67
N GLY A 182 25.94 -2.62 -13.91
CA GLY A 182 24.78 -1.85 -14.38
C GLY A 182 23.45 -2.59 -14.26
N ASN A 183 23.44 -3.78 -13.65
CA ASN A 183 22.21 -4.45 -13.23
C ASN A 183 21.76 -3.89 -11.87
N SER A 184 20.52 -4.14 -11.46
CA SER A 184 20.04 -3.75 -10.13
C SER A 184 19.00 -4.76 -9.66
N LEU A 185 19.19 -5.34 -8.47
CA LEU A 185 18.17 -6.20 -7.83
C LEU A 185 16.85 -5.45 -7.65
N LEU A 186 16.93 -4.15 -7.33
CA LEU A 186 15.76 -3.30 -7.16
C LEU A 186 15.04 -3.06 -8.49
N ALA A 187 15.80 -2.91 -9.59
CA ALA A 187 15.24 -2.79 -10.93
C ALA A 187 14.67 -4.12 -11.44
N GLY A 188 15.32 -5.24 -11.13
CA GLY A 188 14.85 -6.59 -11.41
C GLY A 188 13.54 -6.90 -10.69
N TYR A 189 13.46 -6.58 -9.40
CA TYR A 189 12.22 -6.67 -8.62
C TYR A 189 11.10 -5.80 -9.20
N GLY A 190 11.42 -4.57 -9.61
CA GLY A 190 10.46 -3.68 -10.29
C GLY A 190 9.93 -4.25 -11.61
N LEU A 191 10.78 -4.93 -12.39
CA LEU A 191 10.38 -5.62 -13.62
C LEU A 191 9.52 -6.86 -13.35
N GLU A 192 9.90 -7.68 -12.37
CA GLU A 192 9.13 -8.85 -11.94
C GLU A 192 7.74 -8.45 -11.43
N GLN A 193 7.63 -7.35 -10.68
CA GLN A 193 6.35 -6.84 -10.21
C GLN A 193 5.46 -6.39 -11.38
N ALA A 194 6.02 -5.71 -12.38
CA ALA A 194 5.28 -5.31 -13.59
C ALA A 194 4.83 -6.52 -14.43
N GLU A 195 5.63 -7.59 -14.48
CA GLU A 195 5.23 -8.86 -15.10
C GLU A 195 4.12 -9.55 -14.31
N GLN A 196 4.20 -9.55 -12.98
CA GLN A 196 3.17 -10.09 -12.10
C GLN A 196 1.84 -9.35 -12.28
N ASP A 197 1.85 -8.01 -12.31
CA ASP A 197 0.65 -7.19 -12.57
C ASP A 197 0.02 -7.54 -13.92
N THR A 198 0.84 -7.84 -14.93
CA THR A 198 0.38 -8.28 -16.26
C THR A 198 -0.26 -9.67 -16.21
N ILE A 199 0.30 -10.59 -15.41
CA ILE A 199 -0.24 -11.93 -15.21
C ILE A 199 -1.59 -11.86 -14.49
N ASP A 200 -1.69 -11.06 -13.44
CA ASP A 200 -2.91 -10.91 -12.64
C ASP A 200 -4.03 -10.29 -13.48
N ALA A 201 -3.73 -9.29 -14.32
CA ALA A 201 -4.67 -8.73 -15.27
C ALA A 201 -5.20 -9.76 -16.29
N ARG A 202 -4.34 -10.70 -16.73
CA ARG A 202 -4.74 -11.79 -17.62
C ARG A 202 -5.58 -12.85 -16.91
N LEU A 203 -5.27 -13.16 -15.66
CA LEU A 203 -6.06 -14.08 -14.84
C LEU A 203 -7.48 -13.54 -14.64
N ALA A 204 -7.63 -12.27 -14.27
CA ALA A 204 -8.93 -11.61 -14.13
C ALA A 204 -9.76 -11.67 -15.44
N LEU A 205 -9.11 -11.50 -16.60
CA LEU A 205 -9.79 -11.65 -17.90
C LEU A 205 -10.25 -13.10 -18.15
N ILE A 206 -9.42 -14.09 -17.82
CA ILE A 206 -9.74 -15.51 -17.99
C ILE A 206 -10.91 -15.90 -17.08
N GLU A 207 -10.89 -15.49 -15.82
CA GLU A 207 -11.98 -15.71 -14.87
C GLU A 207 -13.29 -15.08 -15.36
N GLY A 208 -13.24 -13.85 -15.89
CA GLY A 208 -14.40 -13.22 -16.51
C GLY A 208 -14.96 -14.00 -17.70
N ARG A 209 -14.10 -14.56 -18.56
CA ARG A 209 -14.51 -15.42 -19.67
C ARG A 209 -15.08 -16.75 -19.21
N LEU A 210 -14.53 -17.34 -18.16
CA LEU A 210 -15.03 -18.57 -17.55
C LEU A 210 -16.43 -18.36 -16.98
N GLY A 211 -16.65 -17.29 -16.22
CA GLY A 211 -17.98 -16.95 -15.69
C GLY A 211 -19.01 -16.72 -16.81
N ALA A 212 -18.62 -16.08 -17.92
CA ALA A 212 -19.49 -15.92 -19.09
C ALA A 212 -19.86 -17.27 -19.74
N LEU A 213 -18.90 -18.20 -19.85
CA LEU A 213 -19.14 -19.54 -20.36
C LEU A 213 -20.07 -20.36 -19.45
N GLU A 214 -19.88 -20.28 -18.13
CA GLU A 214 -20.74 -20.95 -17.16
C GLU A 214 -22.19 -20.43 -17.23
N ALA A 215 -22.37 -19.11 -17.32
CA ALA A 215 -23.67 -18.50 -17.50
C ALA A 215 -24.34 -18.95 -18.82
N GLY A 216 -23.59 -19.00 -19.92
CA GLY A 216 -24.07 -19.51 -21.21
C GLY A 216 -24.47 -20.98 -21.15
N SER A 217 -23.68 -21.82 -20.47
CA SER A 217 -23.97 -23.23 -20.24
C SER A 217 -25.27 -23.41 -19.44
N ALA A 218 -25.44 -22.65 -18.35
CA ALA A 218 -26.66 -22.68 -17.53
C ALA A 218 -27.91 -22.30 -18.35
N GLN A 219 -27.81 -21.28 -19.21
CA GLN A 219 -28.90 -20.89 -20.12
C GLN A 219 -29.25 -22.01 -21.12
N ALA A 220 -28.23 -22.68 -21.69
CA ALA A 220 -28.44 -23.79 -22.61
C ALA A 220 -29.16 -24.97 -21.93
N TYR A 221 -28.77 -25.33 -20.70
CA TYR A 221 -29.46 -26.36 -19.91
C TYR A 221 -30.91 -25.96 -19.60
N ALA A 222 -31.16 -24.70 -19.24
CA ALA A 222 -32.52 -24.22 -18.99
C ALA A 222 -33.40 -24.30 -20.24
N LEU A 223 -32.88 -23.91 -21.41
CA LEU A 223 -33.59 -24.01 -22.68
C LEU A 223 -33.90 -25.47 -23.04
N ASN A 224 -32.94 -26.38 -22.85
CA ASN A 224 -33.16 -27.81 -23.07
C ASN A 224 -34.27 -28.35 -22.15
N ASN A 225 -34.30 -27.97 -20.87
CA ASN A 225 -35.35 -28.39 -19.95
C ASN A 225 -36.73 -27.92 -20.41
N VAL A 226 -36.85 -26.66 -20.85
CA VAL A 226 -38.11 -26.13 -21.40
C VAL A 226 -38.53 -26.93 -22.64
N LEU A 227 -37.61 -27.18 -23.57
CA LEU A 227 -37.90 -27.98 -24.78
C LEU A 227 -38.39 -29.39 -24.42
N GLN A 228 -37.79 -30.06 -23.43
CA GLN A 228 -38.25 -31.36 -22.96
C GLN A 228 -39.66 -31.29 -22.37
N SER A 229 -39.96 -30.29 -21.53
CA SER A 229 -41.31 -30.10 -20.98
C SER A 229 -42.36 -29.88 -22.07
N TRP A 230 -42.03 -29.10 -23.10
CA TRP A 230 -42.91 -28.90 -24.26
C TRP A 230 -43.14 -30.18 -25.05
N ARG A 231 -42.10 -30.98 -25.29
CA ARG A 231 -42.24 -32.29 -25.97
C ARG A 231 -43.23 -33.20 -25.25
N VAL A 232 -43.11 -33.31 -23.93
CA VAL A 232 -44.02 -34.11 -23.10
C VAL A 232 -45.45 -33.60 -23.20
N ALA A 233 -45.66 -32.29 -23.08
CA ALA A 233 -46.99 -31.69 -23.19
C ALA A 233 -47.62 -31.89 -24.58
N LEU A 234 -46.84 -31.76 -25.65
CA LEU A 234 -47.31 -31.92 -27.03
C LEU A 234 -47.69 -33.38 -27.32
N GLN A 235 -46.88 -34.34 -26.86
CA GLN A 235 -47.19 -35.78 -27.00
C GLN A 235 -48.46 -36.17 -26.24
N ALA A 236 -48.73 -35.56 -25.09
CA ALA A 236 -49.96 -35.80 -24.33
C ALA A 236 -51.22 -35.28 -25.07
N GLN A 237 -51.10 -34.19 -25.82
CA GLN A 237 -52.21 -33.61 -26.59
C GLN A 237 -52.41 -34.26 -27.96
N LEU A 238 -51.37 -34.84 -28.55
CA LEU A 238 -51.40 -35.47 -29.88
C LEU A 238 -50.83 -36.91 -29.81
N PRO A 239 -51.63 -37.89 -29.34
CA PRO A 239 -51.18 -39.27 -29.22
C PRO A 239 -50.87 -39.85 -30.60
N GLY A 240 -49.59 -40.13 -30.86
CA GLY A 240 -49.09 -40.65 -32.15
C GLY A 240 -48.11 -39.73 -32.88
N LEU A 241 -47.91 -38.49 -32.41
CA LEU A 241 -46.88 -37.60 -32.95
C LEU A 241 -45.48 -38.04 -32.47
N VAL A 242 -44.62 -38.41 -33.42
CA VAL A 242 -43.20 -38.73 -33.16
C VAL A 242 -42.37 -37.49 -33.44
N LEU A 243 -41.81 -36.87 -32.39
CA LEU A 243 -40.86 -35.77 -32.51
C LEU A 243 -39.43 -36.35 -32.54
N PRO A 244 -38.52 -35.82 -33.38
CA PRO A 244 -37.11 -36.18 -33.33
C PRO A 244 -36.42 -35.70 -32.04
#